data_AF-A0A944Q9Q1-F1
#
_entry.id   AF-A0A944Q9Q1-F1
#
_cell.length_a   1.000
_cell.length_b   1.000
_cell.length_c   1.000
_cell.angle_alpha   90.00
_cell.angle_beta   90.00
_cell.angle_gamma   90.00
#
_symmetry.space_group_name_H-M   'P 1'
#
loop_
_entity.id
_entity.type
_entity.pdbx_description
1 polymer ?
#
loop_
_entity_poly.entity_id
_entity_poly.type
_entity_poly.pdbx_seq_one_letter_code
_entity_poly.pdbx_strand_id
1 'polypeptide(L)'
;MQRLSQRRGTGKTPAGPGSAEKKQGPNSTSALEGKGGGRARSTLAAWTRKAARTGMRGVAAARGLGRKVAESPTTQSMRERIRSARREAVKKGKAGMRYLLRSAAAKVAAGAVGALALVPGLLLRGLAATAGGVLRGLRLAPRNGVKWGACFTRWSVLAAKAVHTRLMRRAKDAWIKATRPDVLTDFDEPGHTRSAKPADGFGADYFGGNLVSVFQRETEAVRDAYATYDPPMMLAVAAEYWGLPEGLSSAAEAVRQLAVNTADKYPADAKMADLVAQVYALLHQASQKAQEIGPLFAKVHEHDLRRYEEPRPGEHMWNILERRQDGGFDQRQPSRFVAVAQDVAHVYARYEPGHMNQVAAEYEGVPAGIENVAAAINLLQVRSNDRYPVDKAIVDAIADVHQLLMAAASAAQELMPNFRRLHAPDISRHEAPRNGEEAEGMWDV
;
A
#
# COMPACT_ATOMS: atom_id res chain seq x y z
N MET A 1 -21.65 -62.83 10.36
CA MET A 1 -22.87 -63.55 10.78
C MET A 1 -23.86 -62.55 11.37
N GLN A 2 -25.16 -62.78 11.14
CA GLN A 2 -26.36 -62.07 11.59
C GLN A 2 -26.88 -60.87 10.78
N ARG A 3 -28.20 -60.92 10.61
CA ARG A 3 -29.09 -60.33 9.60
C ARG A 3 -30.06 -59.33 10.26
N LEU A 4 -30.50 -58.35 9.45
CA LEU A 4 -31.87 -57.81 9.26
C LEU A 4 -32.93 -57.86 10.39
N SER A 5 -33.58 -56.71 10.63
CA SER A 5 -35.05 -56.51 10.57
C SER A 5 -35.40 -55.01 10.60
N GLN A 6 -35.94 -54.41 9.53
CA GLN A 6 -37.38 -54.13 9.31
C GLN A 6 -38.15 -53.41 10.44
N ARG A 7 -38.65 -52.19 10.14
CA ARG A 7 -40.05 -51.82 10.42
C ARG A 7 -40.59 -50.75 9.46
N ARG A 8 -41.84 -50.97 9.06
CA ARG A 8 -42.69 -50.27 8.07
C ARG A 8 -43.50 -49.11 8.67
N GLY A 9 -43.96 -48.22 7.79
CA GLY A 9 -45.22 -47.46 7.88
C GLY A 9 -45.27 -46.37 6.81
N THR A 10 -45.64 -46.60 5.54
CA THR A 10 -46.98 -46.64 4.90
C THR A 10 -47.95 -45.50 5.27
N GLY A 11 -48.15 -44.58 4.32
CA GLY A 11 -49.32 -43.70 4.18
C GLY A 11 -49.33 -43.15 2.74
N LYS A 12 -50.45 -43.30 2.03
CA LYS A 12 -50.56 -43.42 0.56
C LYS A 12 -51.55 -42.39 0.01
N THR A 13 -51.23 -41.80 -1.15
CA THR A 13 -52.14 -41.31 -2.25
C THR A 13 -53.10 -40.12 -2.01
N PRO A 14 -53.76 -39.54 -3.06
CA PRO A 14 -53.44 -39.45 -4.51
C PRO A 14 -53.69 -38.05 -5.13
N ALA A 15 -53.48 -37.94 -6.45
CA ALA A 15 -53.78 -36.79 -7.30
C ALA A 15 -55.13 -36.89 -8.05
N GLY A 16 -55.81 -35.74 -8.23
CA GLY A 16 -56.80 -35.37 -9.28
C GLY A 16 -58.20 -36.05 -9.29
N PRO A 17 -59.20 -35.58 -10.07
CA PRO A 17 -59.31 -34.38 -10.95
C PRO A 17 -60.66 -33.59 -10.86
N GLY A 18 -60.78 -32.47 -11.61
CA GLY A 18 -62.02 -32.13 -12.37
C GLY A 18 -63.00 -31.02 -11.89
N SER A 19 -63.08 -29.96 -12.72
CA SER A 19 -64.32 -29.39 -13.33
C SER A 19 -65.16 -28.28 -12.65
N ALA A 20 -65.48 -27.27 -13.50
CA ALA A 20 -66.73 -26.47 -13.59
C ALA A 20 -66.99 -25.40 -12.51
N GLU A 21 -67.74 -24.29 -12.70
CA GLU A 21 -68.31 -23.54 -13.82
C GLU A 21 -69.11 -22.39 -13.16
N LYS A 22 -68.96 -21.12 -13.59
CA LYS A 22 -69.99 -20.04 -13.53
C LYS A 22 -69.39 -18.76 -14.16
N LYS A 23 -69.66 -18.41 -15.43
CA LYS A 23 -70.84 -17.67 -15.98
C LYS A 23 -71.19 -16.42 -15.17
N GLN A 24 -70.89 -15.20 -15.62
CA GLN A 24 -71.42 -14.41 -16.76
C GLN A 24 -72.85 -13.89 -16.60
N GLY A 25 -72.93 -12.55 -16.57
CA GLY A 25 -73.92 -11.71 -17.26
C GLY A 25 -75.13 -11.21 -16.46
N PRO A 26 -75.90 -10.22 -16.97
CA PRO A 26 -75.70 -9.51 -18.24
C PRO A 26 -76.07 -7.99 -18.24
N ASN A 27 -75.80 -7.39 -19.40
CA ASN A 27 -76.60 -6.38 -20.12
C ASN A 27 -76.81 -4.96 -19.56
N SER A 28 -76.99 -3.92 -20.37
CA SER A 28 -76.65 -3.59 -21.77
C SER A 28 -77.29 -2.21 -22.03
N THR A 29 -76.68 -1.42 -22.93
CA THR A 29 -77.36 -0.49 -23.89
C THR A 29 -78.21 0.67 -23.32
N SER A 30 -78.27 1.88 -23.87
CA SER A 30 -77.85 2.47 -25.16
C SER A 30 -78.30 3.95 -25.19
N ALA A 31 -77.73 4.71 -26.14
CA ALA A 31 -78.36 5.83 -26.88
C ALA A 31 -78.67 7.13 -26.10
N LEU A 32 -78.72 8.33 -26.68
CA LEU A 32 -78.19 9.03 -27.88
C LEU A 32 -78.85 10.43 -27.78
N GLU A 33 -78.22 11.46 -28.38
CA GLU A 33 -78.78 12.79 -28.71
C GLU A 33 -79.19 13.75 -27.54
N GLY A 34 -78.93 15.06 -27.57
CA GLY A 34 -78.33 15.93 -28.57
C GLY A 34 -78.22 17.40 -28.11
N LYS A 35 -77.44 18.17 -28.89
CA LYS A 35 -77.40 19.63 -29.16
C LYS A 35 -77.49 20.68 -28.02
N GLY A 36 -76.46 21.54 -27.98
CA GLY A 36 -76.50 22.91 -27.45
C GLY A 36 -75.13 23.60 -27.58
N GLY A 37 -75.03 24.70 -28.34
CA GLY A 37 -73.78 25.27 -28.86
C GLY A 37 -72.90 26.08 -27.89
N GLY A 38 -71.67 26.40 -28.32
CA GLY A 38 -70.85 27.40 -27.63
C GLY A 38 -69.33 27.41 -27.90
N ARG A 39 -68.93 28.08 -28.99
CA ARG A 39 -67.66 28.82 -29.20
C ARG A 39 -66.29 28.12 -29.03
N ALA A 40 -65.59 28.10 -30.16
CA ALA A 40 -64.18 27.79 -30.36
C ALA A 40 -63.21 28.59 -29.47
N ARG A 41 -62.24 27.89 -28.83
CA ARG A 41 -60.90 28.41 -28.47
C ARG A 41 -59.84 27.30 -28.55
N SER A 42 -58.95 27.46 -29.54
CA SER A 42 -57.62 26.87 -29.78
C SER A 42 -57.17 25.60 -29.01
N THR A 43 -57.09 24.50 -29.73
CA THR A 43 -56.54 23.18 -29.35
C THR A 43 -55.01 23.09 -29.23
N LEU A 44 -54.28 24.21 -29.32
CA LEU A 44 -52.81 24.26 -29.21
C LEU A 44 -52.30 24.48 -27.76
N ALA A 45 -53.13 25.00 -26.86
CA ALA A 45 -52.73 25.33 -25.48
C ALA A 45 -52.94 24.17 -24.47
N ALA A 46 -53.62 23.09 -24.88
CA ALA A 46 -53.85 21.90 -24.05
C ALA A 46 -52.76 20.83 -24.28
N TRP A 47 -52.20 20.75 -25.49
CA TRP A 47 -51.14 19.81 -25.84
C TRP A 47 -49.79 20.23 -25.24
N THR A 48 -49.48 21.53 -25.28
CA THR A 48 -48.27 22.13 -24.68
C THR A 48 -48.21 21.99 -23.16
N ARG A 49 -49.35 22.02 -22.46
CA ARG A 49 -49.40 21.81 -20.99
C ARG A 49 -49.24 20.36 -20.55
N LYS A 50 -49.58 19.38 -21.40
CA LYS A 50 -49.38 17.95 -21.09
C LYS A 50 -47.92 17.53 -21.35
N ALA A 51 -47.29 18.06 -22.40
CA ALA A 51 -45.86 17.85 -22.69
C ALA A 51 -44.92 18.52 -21.67
N ALA A 52 -45.28 19.71 -21.16
CA ALA A 52 -44.50 20.39 -20.12
C ALA A 52 -44.50 19.64 -18.77
N ARG A 53 -45.58 18.94 -18.42
CA ARG A 53 -45.68 18.17 -17.17
C ARG A 53 -44.98 16.81 -17.23
N THR A 54 -44.92 16.15 -18.39
CA THR A 54 -44.12 14.93 -18.58
C THR A 54 -42.63 15.23 -18.73
N GLY A 55 -42.26 16.34 -19.38
CA GLY A 55 -40.87 16.81 -19.45
C GLY A 55 -40.28 17.21 -18.10
N MET A 56 -41.06 17.90 -17.25
CA MET A 56 -40.58 18.28 -15.90
C MET A 56 -40.44 17.10 -14.93
N ARG A 57 -41.25 16.02 -15.07
CA ARG A 57 -41.07 14.79 -14.28
C ARG A 57 -39.83 14.00 -14.72
N GLY A 58 -39.49 13.99 -16.00
CA GLY A 58 -38.25 13.39 -16.51
C GLY A 58 -36.99 14.10 -16.02
N VAL A 59 -37.00 15.44 -15.99
CA VAL A 59 -35.86 16.24 -15.50
C VAL A 59 -35.73 16.19 -13.97
N ALA A 60 -36.83 16.07 -13.21
CA ALA A 60 -36.79 15.86 -11.77
C ALA A 60 -36.29 14.45 -11.39
N ALA A 61 -36.70 13.42 -12.14
CA ALA A 61 -36.20 12.05 -11.95
C ALA A 61 -34.72 11.92 -12.34
N ALA A 62 -34.27 12.60 -13.40
CA ALA A 62 -32.86 12.66 -13.80
C ALA A 62 -31.99 13.46 -12.80
N ARG A 63 -32.52 14.52 -12.19
CA ARG A 63 -31.85 15.22 -11.07
C ARG A 63 -31.80 14.36 -9.81
N GLY A 64 -32.84 13.57 -9.52
CA GLY A 64 -32.89 12.65 -8.38
C GLY A 64 -31.92 11.47 -8.51
N LEU A 65 -31.84 10.88 -9.70
CA LEU A 65 -30.85 9.83 -10.04
C LEU A 65 -29.43 10.37 -10.07
N GLY A 66 -29.21 11.58 -10.60
CA GLY A 66 -27.92 12.27 -10.54
C GLY A 66 -27.45 12.60 -9.12
N ARG A 67 -28.38 12.87 -8.19
CA ARG A 67 -28.08 13.09 -6.76
C ARG A 67 -27.70 11.79 -6.05
N LYS A 68 -28.44 10.70 -6.31
CA LYS A 68 -28.16 9.37 -5.75
C LYS A 68 -26.86 8.74 -6.28
N VAL A 69 -26.50 8.99 -7.55
CA VAL A 69 -25.21 8.56 -8.11
C VAL A 69 -24.06 9.44 -7.58
N ALA A 70 -24.30 10.74 -7.35
CA ALA A 70 -23.33 11.67 -6.78
C ALA A 70 -23.07 11.50 -5.26
N GLU A 71 -23.89 10.70 -4.58
CA GLU A 71 -23.77 10.36 -3.16
C GLU A 71 -23.18 8.95 -2.94
N SER A 72 -22.82 8.23 -4.01
CA SER A 72 -22.13 6.95 -3.87
C SER A 72 -20.70 7.16 -3.31
N PRO A 73 -20.25 6.34 -2.34
CA PRO A 73 -18.93 6.50 -1.69
C PRO A 73 -17.75 6.44 -2.66
N THR A 74 -17.91 5.72 -3.78
CA THR A 74 -16.93 5.64 -4.87
C THR A 74 -16.81 6.95 -5.65
N THR A 75 -17.92 7.66 -5.89
CA THR A 75 -17.88 8.97 -6.56
C THR A 75 -17.43 10.09 -5.63
N GLN A 76 -17.68 9.97 -4.32
CA GLN A 76 -17.18 10.90 -3.31
C GLN A 76 -15.66 10.79 -3.15
N SER A 77 -15.11 9.58 -3.03
CA SER A 77 -13.65 9.36 -2.97
C SER A 77 -12.94 9.79 -4.26
N MET A 78 -13.52 9.55 -5.44
CA MET A 78 -12.98 10.03 -6.71
C MET A 78 -13.00 11.56 -6.79
N ARG A 79 -14.06 12.22 -6.31
CA ARG A 79 -14.14 13.69 -6.23
C ARG A 79 -13.12 14.26 -5.24
N GLU A 80 -12.86 13.60 -4.12
CA GLU A 80 -11.84 14.01 -3.16
C GLU A 80 -10.42 13.83 -3.70
N ARG A 81 -10.13 12.75 -4.43
CA ARG A 81 -8.89 12.57 -5.19
C ARG A 81 -8.69 13.66 -6.26
N ILE A 82 -9.75 14.02 -6.98
CA ILE A 82 -9.69 15.11 -7.97
C ILE A 82 -9.50 16.47 -7.29
N ARG A 83 -10.15 16.74 -6.15
CA ARG A 83 -9.99 17.99 -5.39
C ARG A 83 -8.61 18.12 -4.75
N SER A 84 -8.07 17.04 -4.19
CA SER A 84 -6.71 17.01 -3.62
C SER A 84 -5.65 17.18 -4.71
N ALA A 85 -5.78 16.46 -5.84
CA ALA A 85 -4.91 16.64 -7.01
C ALA A 85 -4.94 18.08 -7.55
N ARG A 86 -6.13 18.72 -7.61
CA ARG A 86 -6.25 20.14 -8.00
C ARG A 86 -5.58 21.07 -6.99
N ARG A 87 -5.72 20.83 -5.69
CA ARG A 87 -5.05 21.62 -4.63
C ARG A 87 -3.53 21.48 -4.70
N GLU A 88 -3.01 20.28 -4.98
CA GLU A 88 -1.59 20.04 -5.19
C GLU A 88 -1.06 20.71 -6.46
N ALA A 89 -1.81 20.64 -7.56
CA ALA A 89 -1.45 21.32 -8.80
C ALA A 89 -1.38 22.85 -8.60
N VAL A 90 -2.30 23.43 -7.83
CA VAL A 90 -2.27 24.85 -7.46
C VAL A 90 -1.10 25.19 -6.52
N LYS A 91 -0.79 24.34 -5.53
CA LYS A 91 0.38 24.49 -4.66
C LYS A 91 1.69 24.45 -5.47
N LYS A 92 1.86 23.44 -6.33
CA LYS A 92 3.02 23.28 -7.23
C LYS A 92 3.13 24.44 -8.22
N GLY A 93 2.01 24.92 -8.76
CA GLY A 93 1.96 26.10 -9.63
C GLY A 93 2.41 27.39 -8.93
N LYS A 94 1.92 27.64 -7.71
CA LYS A 94 2.30 28.81 -6.90
C LYS A 94 3.76 28.75 -6.44
N ALA A 95 4.25 27.57 -6.08
CA ALA A 95 5.66 27.34 -5.74
C ALA A 95 6.58 27.51 -6.96
N GLY A 96 6.18 27.00 -8.13
CA GLY A 96 6.89 27.19 -9.40
C GLY A 96 7.00 28.66 -9.80
N MET A 97 5.91 29.44 -9.69
CA MET A 97 5.94 30.89 -9.95
C MET A 97 6.92 31.64 -9.03
N ARG A 98 6.95 31.27 -7.74
CA ARG A 98 7.90 31.87 -6.77
C ARG A 98 9.36 31.52 -7.08
N TYR A 99 9.61 30.31 -7.56
CA TYR A 99 10.95 29.90 -8.00
C TYR A 99 11.42 30.71 -9.21
N LEU A 100 10.54 30.90 -10.21
CA LEU A 100 10.84 31.70 -11.39
C LEU A 100 11.18 33.15 -11.01
N LEU A 101 10.37 33.79 -10.14
CA LEU A 101 10.65 35.13 -9.63
C LEU A 101 11.99 35.23 -8.89
N ARG A 102 12.30 34.26 -8.02
CA ARG A 102 13.58 34.21 -7.29
C ARG A 102 14.78 33.96 -8.21
N SER A 103 14.62 33.16 -9.26
CA SER A 103 15.67 32.92 -10.24
C SER A 103 15.95 34.15 -11.12
N ALA A 104 14.91 34.91 -11.47
CA ALA A 104 15.04 36.19 -12.17
C ALA A 104 15.77 37.21 -11.28
N ALA A 105 15.37 37.35 -10.01
CA ALA A 105 16.03 38.22 -9.04
C ALA A 105 17.50 37.83 -8.81
N ALA A 106 17.82 36.52 -8.78
CA ALA A 106 19.18 36.03 -8.63
C ALA A 106 20.10 36.41 -9.81
N LYS A 107 19.57 36.48 -11.03
CA LYS A 107 20.31 36.94 -12.21
C LYS A 107 20.60 38.44 -12.15
N VAL A 108 19.61 39.25 -11.75
CA VAL A 108 19.76 40.70 -11.60
C VAL A 108 20.78 41.03 -10.50
N ALA A 109 20.67 40.39 -9.33
CA ALA A 109 21.59 40.59 -8.22
C ALA A 109 23.04 40.16 -8.56
N ALA A 110 23.21 39.06 -9.27
CA ALA A 110 24.52 38.61 -9.73
C ALA A 110 25.15 39.60 -10.73
N GLY A 111 24.36 40.15 -11.64
CA GLY A 111 24.82 41.20 -12.57
C GLY A 111 25.28 42.46 -11.84
N ALA A 112 24.51 42.92 -10.84
CA ALA A 112 24.85 44.11 -10.05
C ALA A 112 26.16 43.92 -9.25
N VAL A 113 26.34 42.77 -8.59
CA VAL A 113 27.56 42.48 -7.84
C VAL A 113 28.77 42.31 -8.77
N GLY A 114 28.57 41.68 -9.94
CA GLY A 114 29.60 41.59 -10.98
C GLY A 114 30.05 42.96 -11.45
N ALA A 115 29.12 43.89 -11.67
CA ALA A 115 29.43 45.27 -12.06
C ALA A 115 30.20 46.04 -10.97
N LEU A 116 29.81 45.89 -9.70
CA LEU A 116 30.52 46.53 -8.58
C LEU A 116 31.94 45.95 -8.39
N ALA A 117 32.11 44.64 -8.55
CA ALA A 117 33.42 43.98 -8.46
C ALA A 117 34.34 44.29 -9.66
N LEU A 118 33.80 44.88 -10.74
CA LEU A 118 34.56 45.29 -11.91
C LEU A 118 35.35 46.58 -11.63
N VAL A 119 34.87 47.46 -10.75
CA VAL A 119 35.51 48.74 -10.42
C VAL A 119 36.89 48.55 -9.76
N PRO A 120 37.08 47.74 -8.71
CA PRO A 120 38.40 47.46 -8.17
C PRO A 120 39.28 46.66 -9.14
N GLY A 121 38.68 45.75 -9.92
CA GLY A 121 39.39 44.93 -10.89
C GLY A 121 40.01 45.74 -12.03
N LEU A 122 39.35 46.81 -12.48
CA LEU A 122 39.90 47.75 -13.47
C LEU A 122 41.00 48.64 -12.88
N LEU A 123 40.84 49.11 -11.63
CA LEU A 123 41.88 49.89 -10.94
C LEU A 123 43.17 49.07 -10.74
N LEU A 124 43.04 47.83 -10.28
CA LEU A 124 44.18 46.93 -10.10
C LEU A 124 44.79 46.49 -11.44
N ARG A 125 43.98 46.35 -12.50
CA ARG A 125 44.50 46.13 -13.86
C ARG A 125 45.30 47.33 -14.38
N GLY A 126 44.85 48.56 -14.08
CA GLY A 126 45.57 49.79 -14.40
C GLY A 126 46.91 49.87 -13.67
N LEU A 127 46.92 49.62 -12.36
CA LEU A 127 48.14 49.55 -11.54
C LEU A 127 49.07 48.40 -11.96
N ALA A 128 48.52 47.25 -12.35
CA ALA A 128 49.29 46.12 -12.86
C ALA A 128 49.93 46.40 -14.22
N ALA A 129 49.31 47.23 -15.06
CA ALA A 129 49.88 47.64 -16.33
C ALA A 129 51.05 48.62 -16.16
N THR A 130 51.03 49.46 -15.11
CA THR A 130 52.11 50.41 -14.81
C THR A 130 53.26 49.76 -14.01
N ALA A 131 52.96 48.89 -13.05
CA ALA A 131 53.97 48.20 -12.23
C ALA A 131 54.57 46.95 -12.91
N GLY A 132 53.88 46.36 -13.89
CA GLY A 132 54.30 45.13 -14.57
C GLY A 132 55.62 45.25 -15.35
N GLY A 133 56.01 46.47 -15.76
CA GLY A 133 57.33 46.72 -16.35
C GLY A 133 58.47 46.59 -15.33
N VAL A 134 58.26 47.10 -14.12
CA VAL A 134 59.24 47.09 -13.02
C VAL A 134 59.43 45.67 -12.45
N LEU A 135 58.33 44.93 -12.28
CA LEU A 135 58.37 43.54 -11.78
C LEU A 135 58.94 42.55 -12.80
N ARG A 136 58.88 42.85 -14.11
CA ARG A 136 59.59 42.09 -15.15
C ARG A 136 61.10 42.27 -15.07
N GLY A 137 61.57 43.49 -14.74
CA GLY A 137 62.99 43.77 -14.49
C GLY A 137 63.54 43.02 -13.27
N LEU A 138 62.70 42.79 -12.26
CA LEU A 138 63.05 42.07 -11.03
C LEU A 138 62.87 40.54 -11.13
N ARG A 139 62.52 39.98 -12.29
CA ARG A 139 62.27 38.52 -12.51
C ARG A 139 61.21 37.87 -11.61
N LEU A 140 60.35 38.65 -10.95
CA LEU A 140 59.32 38.14 -10.04
C LEU A 140 57.97 37.83 -10.72
N ALA A 141 57.86 38.08 -12.03
CA ALA A 141 56.63 37.83 -12.80
C ALA A 141 56.84 36.71 -13.85
N PRO A 142 55.84 35.82 -14.05
CA PRO A 142 55.96 34.70 -14.98
C PRO A 142 56.17 35.15 -16.43
N ARG A 143 57.11 34.48 -17.13
CA ARG A 143 57.54 34.79 -18.51
C ARG A 143 56.44 34.55 -19.57
N ASN A 144 55.42 33.74 -19.27
CA ASN A 144 54.36 33.42 -20.22
C ASN A 144 53.36 34.59 -20.31
N GLY A 145 53.16 35.09 -21.54
CA GLY A 145 52.50 36.36 -21.88
C GLY A 145 51.00 36.52 -21.54
N VAL A 146 50.48 35.83 -20.53
CA VAL A 146 49.16 36.15 -19.99
C VAL A 146 49.28 37.44 -19.20
N LYS A 147 48.69 38.53 -19.72
CA LYS A 147 48.69 39.86 -19.10
C LYS A 147 48.29 39.71 -17.63
N TRP A 148 49.23 39.88 -16.70
CA TRP A 148 49.04 39.72 -15.26
C TRP A 148 47.80 40.48 -14.75
N GLY A 149 47.50 41.64 -15.35
CA GLY A 149 46.30 42.43 -15.09
C GLY A 149 44.94 41.81 -15.53
N ALA A 150 44.92 40.76 -16.35
CA ALA A 150 43.70 40.07 -16.78
C ALA A 150 43.11 39.14 -15.70
N CYS A 151 43.94 38.77 -14.72
CA CYS A 151 43.51 38.08 -13.51
C CYS A 151 42.45 38.90 -12.76
N PHE A 152 42.68 40.20 -12.57
CA PHE A 152 41.82 41.06 -11.76
C PHE A 152 40.45 41.31 -12.40
N THR A 153 40.35 41.31 -13.72
CA THR A 153 39.07 41.39 -14.43
C THR A 153 38.25 40.10 -14.36
N ARG A 154 38.85 38.97 -13.98
CA ARG A 154 38.10 37.72 -13.73
C ARG A 154 37.36 37.74 -12.39
N TRP A 155 37.71 38.64 -11.47
CA TRP A 155 37.06 38.74 -10.17
C TRP A 155 35.59 39.13 -10.27
N SER A 156 35.21 39.98 -11.23
CA SER A 156 33.81 40.34 -11.48
C SER A 156 32.96 39.14 -11.91
N VAL A 157 33.48 38.33 -12.83
CA VAL A 157 32.83 37.10 -13.31
C VAL A 157 32.72 36.07 -12.19
N LEU A 158 33.77 35.91 -11.39
CA LEU A 158 33.79 35.00 -10.24
C LEU A 158 32.82 35.44 -9.15
N ALA A 159 32.77 36.73 -8.82
CA ALA A 159 31.83 37.29 -7.85
C ALA A 159 30.37 37.14 -8.31
N ALA A 160 30.08 37.46 -9.57
CA ALA A 160 28.76 37.26 -10.16
C ALA A 160 28.35 35.78 -10.13
N LYS A 161 29.25 34.87 -10.51
CA LYS A 161 29.00 33.42 -10.48
C LYS A 161 28.77 32.92 -9.04
N ALA A 162 29.55 33.38 -8.07
CA ALA A 162 29.39 33.01 -6.66
C ALA A 162 28.04 33.46 -6.09
N VAL A 163 27.62 34.69 -6.39
CA VAL A 163 26.32 35.21 -5.95
C VAL A 163 25.17 34.48 -6.65
N HIS A 164 25.27 34.29 -7.96
CA HIS A 164 24.25 33.56 -8.73
C HIS A 164 24.07 32.13 -8.22
N THR A 165 25.15 31.39 -8.03
CA THR A 165 25.09 30.01 -7.55
C THR A 165 24.53 29.92 -6.13
N ARG A 166 24.90 30.85 -5.24
CA ARG A 166 24.36 30.90 -3.87
C ARG A 166 22.86 31.21 -3.83
N LEU A 167 22.40 32.19 -4.62
CA LEU A 167 20.99 32.55 -4.69
C LEU A 167 20.14 31.50 -5.39
N MET A 168 20.67 30.85 -6.43
CA MET A 168 19.99 29.74 -7.11
C MET A 168 19.87 28.51 -6.23
N ARG A 169 20.89 28.18 -5.41
CA ARG A 169 20.79 27.12 -4.38
C ARG A 169 19.64 27.43 -3.42
N ARG A 170 19.63 28.62 -2.81
CA ARG A 170 18.54 29.06 -1.92
C ARG A 170 17.16 29.03 -2.57
N ALA A 171 17.05 29.45 -3.82
CA ALA A 171 15.79 29.42 -4.56
C ALA A 171 15.32 27.98 -4.81
N LYS A 172 16.25 27.07 -5.15
CA LYS A 172 15.99 25.65 -5.35
C LYS A 172 15.60 24.97 -4.04
N ASP A 173 16.32 25.19 -2.94
CA ASP A 173 16.01 24.63 -1.62
C ASP A 173 14.62 25.06 -1.14
N ALA A 174 14.28 26.35 -1.34
CA ALA A 174 12.97 26.87 -0.98
C ALA A 174 11.84 26.35 -1.90
N TRP A 175 12.14 26.00 -3.16
CA TRP A 175 11.19 25.33 -4.04
C TRP A 175 10.98 23.89 -3.61
N ILE A 176 12.06 23.13 -3.38
CA ILE A 176 12.03 21.75 -2.86
C ILE A 176 11.23 21.68 -1.56
N LYS A 177 11.49 22.59 -0.61
CA LYS A 177 10.73 22.66 0.65
C LYS A 177 9.23 22.93 0.45
N ALA A 178 8.86 23.65 -0.60
CA ALA A 178 7.47 24.02 -0.90
C ALA A 178 6.74 23.00 -1.80
N THR A 179 7.47 22.16 -2.53
CA THR A 179 6.93 21.10 -3.41
C THR A 179 7.14 19.70 -2.87
N ARG A 180 7.85 19.55 -1.74
CA ARG A 180 7.93 18.29 -0.99
C ARG A 180 6.50 17.81 -0.71
N PRO A 181 6.13 16.57 -1.07
CA PRO A 181 4.87 16.02 -0.62
C PRO A 181 4.88 16.04 0.91
N ASP A 182 3.75 16.34 1.55
CA ASP A 182 3.57 16.29 3.02
C ASP A 182 3.60 14.81 3.51
N VAL A 183 4.61 14.05 3.08
CA VAL A 183 5.05 12.83 3.74
C VAL A 183 6.03 13.30 4.81
N LEU A 184 5.69 13.04 6.06
CA LEU A 184 6.47 13.39 7.25
C LEU A 184 7.80 12.61 7.27
N THR A 185 8.70 12.93 6.35
CA THR A 185 10.07 12.38 6.29
C THR A 185 11.01 13.35 6.98
N ASP A 186 10.80 13.59 8.26
CA ASP A 186 11.85 14.09 9.15
C ASP A 186 12.71 12.90 9.57
N PHE A 187 13.48 12.38 8.62
CA PHE A 187 14.64 11.53 8.91
C PHE A 187 15.89 12.40 8.79
N ASP A 188 16.84 12.21 9.70
CA ASP A 188 18.10 12.94 9.73
C ASP A 188 18.91 12.70 8.44
N GLU A 189 19.33 13.77 7.78
CA GLU A 189 20.26 13.70 6.65
C GLU A 189 21.62 13.16 7.13
N PRO A 190 22.30 12.28 6.37
CA PRO A 190 23.59 11.73 6.77
C PRO A 190 24.64 12.84 6.79
N GLY A 191 25.07 13.25 7.99
CA GLY A 191 26.14 14.24 8.19
C GLY A 191 25.88 15.28 9.28
N HIS A 192 24.69 15.33 9.87
CA HIS A 192 24.44 16.03 11.12
C HIS A 192 24.20 15.01 12.22
N THR A 193 25.29 14.59 12.89
CA THR A 193 25.20 13.86 14.15
C THR A 193 24.64 14.81 15.19
N ARG A 194 23.33 14.78 15.41
CA ARG A 194 22.82 15.00 16.77
C ARG A 194 23.59 14.03 17.66
N SER A 195 24.15 14.51 18.77
CA SER A 195 24.80 13.66 19.76
C SER A 195 23.85 12.50 20.07
N ALA A 196 24.19 11.31 19.56
CA ALA A 196 23.42 10.12 19.81
C ALA A 196 23.49 9.90 21.32
N LYS A 197 22.33 10.01 21.98
CA LYS A 197 22.13 9.32 23.24
C LYS A 197 22.51 7.84 22.99
N PRO A 198 23.26 7.19 23.89
CA PRO A 198 23.67 5.81 23.70
C PRO A 198 22.45 4.94 23.38
N ALA A 199 22.64 3.98 22.48
CA ALA A 199 21.63 3.09 21.91
C ALA A 199 21.11 2.03 22.92
N ASP A 200 20.97 2.42 24.18
CA ASP A 200 20.28 1.70 25.26
C ASP A 200 18.96 2.41 25.61
N GLY A 201 18.36 3.13 24.66
CA GLY A 201 17.22 3.99 24.93
C GLY A 201 16.44 4.37 23.67
N PHE A 202 15.84 3.39 23.00
CA PHE A 202 14.45 3.59 22.60
C PHE A 202 13.69 3.77 23.91
N GLY A 203 13.31 5.00 24.24
CA GLY A 203 12.70 5.31 25.54
C GLY A 203 11.52 4.39 25.79
N ALA A 204 11.31 3.97 27.03
CA ALA A 204 10.18 3.14 27.46
C ALA A 204 8.80 3.85 27.32
N ASP A 205 8.68 4.83 26.43
CA ASP A 205 7.61 5.82 26.31
C ASP A 205 6.82 5.61 25.00
N TYR A 206 6.52 4.36 24.66
CA TYR A 206 5.60 4.03 23.56
C TYR A 206 4.25 3.58 24.16
N PHE A 207 3.15 4.12 23.64
CA PHE A 207 1.80 3.59 23.86
C PHE A 207 1.74 2.10 23.42
N GLY A 208 1.99 1.19 24.36
CA GLY A 208 2.29 -0.23 24.10
C GLY A 208 3.31 -0.84 25.08
N GLY A 209 4.23 -0.05 25.61
CA GLY A 209 5.28 -0.52 26.53
C GLY A 209 6.12 -1.65 25.93
N ASN A 210 6.38 -2.71 26.71
CA ASN A 210 7.10 -3.91 26.28
C ASN A 210 6.17 -4.99 25.65
N LEU A 211 4.94 -4.64 25.27
CA LEU A 211 4.00 -5.61 24.69
C LEU A 211 4.45 -5.96 23.27
N VAL A 212 4.58 -7.26 23.01
CA VAL A 212 4.91 -7.80 21.68
C VAL A 212 3.62 -8.16 20.96
N SER A 213 3.48 -7.75 19.71
CA SER A 213 2.38 -8.17 18.83
C SER A 213 2.29 -9.69 18.75
N VAL A 214 1.08 -10.21 18.92
CA VAL A 214 0.78 -11.62 18.70
C VAL A 214 1.08 -11.99 17.26
N PHE A 215 0.66 -11.17 16.30
CA PHE A 215 0.94 -11.43 14.89
C PHE A 215 2.45 -11.50 14.61
N GLN A 216 3.25 -10.57 15.14
CA GLN A 216 4.70 -10.61 15.00
C GLN A 216 5.28 -11.91 15.59
N ARG A 217 4.91 -12.26 16.83
CA ARG A 217 5.44 -13.45 17.50
C ARG A 217 5.12 -14.74 16.75
N GLU A 218 3.87 -14.90 16.28
CA GLU A 218 3.49 -16.12 15.55
C GLU A 218 4.17 -16.19 14.17
N THR A 219 4.44 -15.05 13.52
CA THR A 219 5.19 -15.01 12.25
C THR A 219 6.69 -15.17 12.44
N GLU A 220 7.27 -14.80 13.59
CA GLU A 220 8.64 -15.18 13.96
C GLU A 220 8.78 -16.71 13.99
N ALA A 221 7.79 -17.43 14.53
CA ALA A 221 7.78 -18.88 14.50
C ALA A 221 7.76 -19.44 13.06
N VAL A 222 7.05 -18.80 12.13
CA VAL A 222 7.09 -19.15 10.69
C VAL A 222 8.50 -19.01 10.13
N ARG A 223 9.15 -17.86 10.37
CA ARG A 223 10.52 -17.60 9.90
C ARG A 223 11.50 -18.62 10.47
N ASP A 224 11.46 -18.85 11.78
CA ASP A 224 12.43 -19.70 12.48
C ASP A 224 12.23 -21.18 12.14
N ALA A 225 10.98 -21.63 12.02
CA ALA A 225 10.67 -22.98 11.55
C ALA A 225 11.16 -23.21 10.12
N TYR A 226 11.05 -22.21 9.24
CA TYR A 226 11.51 -22.34 7.86
C TYR A 226 13.05 -22.23 7.73
N ALA A 227 13.68 -21.39 8.55
CA ALA A 227 15.13 -21.25 8.59
C ALA A 227 15.83 -22.58 8.93
N THR A 228 15.27 -23.33 9.87
CA THR A 228 15.80 -24.63 10.33
C THR A 228 15.37 -25.82 9.47
N TYR A 229 14.32 -25.66 8.66
CA TYR A 229 13.81 -26.71 7.80
C TYR A 229 14.78 -27.02 6.65
N ASP A 230 15.15 -28.30 6.50
CA ASP A 230 15.88 -28.82 5.34
C ASP A 230 15.01 -29.88 4.64
N PRO A 231 14.44 -29.59 3.45
CA PRO A 231 13.58 -30.55 2.75
C PRO A 231 14.37 -31.82 2.40
N PRO A 232 13.87 -33.02 2.76
CA PRO A 232 14.60 -34.27 2.51
C PRO A 232 14.67 -34.64 1.02
N MET A 233 13.75 -34.11 0.21
CA MET A 233 13.62 -34.47 -1.21
C MET A 233 12.83 -33.43 -2.02
N MET A 234 12.92 -33.50 -3.35
CA MET A 234 12.25 -32.54 -4.24
C MET A 234 10.72 -32.54 -4.15
N LEU A 235 10.08 -33.64 -3.77
CA LEU A 235 8.63 -33.64 -3.54
C LEU A 235 8.22 -32.84 -2.30
N ALA A 236 9.09 -32.74 -1.29
CA ALA A 236 8.86 -31.84 -0.16
C ALA A 236 9.02 -30.37 -0.59
N VAL A 237 9.98 -30.06 -1.47
CA VAL A 237 10.12 -28.72 -2.08
C VAL A 237 8.91 -28.38 -2.95
N ALA A 238 8.42 -29.33 -3.73
CA ALA A 238 7.19 -29.17 -4.53
C ALA A 238 5.99 -28.86 -3.62
N ALA A 239 5.87 -29.54 -2.48
CA ALA A 239 4.83 -29.25 -1.50
C ALA A 239 4.90 -27.81 -1.00
N GLU A 240 6.09 -27.26 -0.75
CA GLU A 240 6.25 -25.84 -0.40
C GLU A 240 5.68 -24.93 -1.50
N TYR A 241 6.04 -25.15 -2.76
CA TYR A 241 5.53 -24.34 -3.89
C TYR A 241 4.01 -24.37 -4.02
N TRP A 242 3.40 -25.55 -3.84
CA TRP A 242 1.94 -25.69 -3.86
C TRP A 242 1.27 -25.10 -2.62
N GLY A 243 1.97 -25.13 -1.49
CA GLY A 243 1.48 -24.59 -0.21
C GLY A 243 1.63 -23.08 -0.06
N LEU A 244 2.51 -22.43 -0.83
CA LEU A 244 2.74 -20.97 -0.74
C LEU A 244 1.45 -20.12 -0.72
N PRO A 245 0.47 -20.33 -1.63
CA PRO A 245 -0.75 -19.53 -1.62
C PRO A 245 -1.55 -19.71 -0.34
N GLU A 246 -1.63 -20.92 0.17
CA GLU A 246 -2.38 -21.23 1.38
C GLU A 246 -1.73 -20.60 2.61
N GLY A 247 -0.41 -20.78 2.79
CA GLY A 247 0.31 -20.20 3.92
C GLY A 247 0.27 -18.67 3.92
N LEU A 248 0.40 -18.03 2.75
CA LEU A 248 0.25 -16.58 2.61
C LEU A 248 -1.18 -16.12 2.89
N SER A 249 -2.18 -16.92 2.51
CA SER A 249 -3.58 -16.62 2.82
C SER A 249 -3.85 -16.68 4.31
N SER A 250 -3.28 -17.66 5.04
CA SER A 250 -3.40 -17.73 6.50
C SER A 250 -2.81 -16.49 7.19
N ALA A 251 -1.62 -16.04 6.77
CA ALA A 251 -1.05 -14.79 7.30
C ALA A 251 -1.92 -13.57 6.95
N ALA A 252 -2.47 -13.51 5.73
CA ALA A 252 -3.38 -12.44 5.31
C ALA A 252 -4.69 -12.45 6.11
N GLU A 253 -5.22 -13.62 6.45
CA GLU A 253 -6.45 -13.76 7.25
C GLU A 253 -6.32 -13.18 8.65
N ALA A 254 -5.16 -13.31 9.29
CA ALA A 254 -4.89 -12.65 10.58
C ALA A 254 -4.99 -11.12 10.44
N VAL A 255 -4.37 -10.53 9.42
CA VAL A 255 -4.45 -9.08 9.15
C VAL A 255 -5.88 -8.67 8.75
N ARG A 256 -6.61 -9.51 8.03
CA ARG A 256 -8.03 -9.28 7.72
C ARG A 256 -8.87 -9.23 8.98
N GLN A 257 -8.64 -10.15 9.91
CA GLN A 257 -9.33 -10.16 11.21
C GLN A 257 -8.98 -8.93 12.04
N LEU A 258 -7.73 -8.47 12.01
CA LEU A 258 -7.35 -7.19 12.61
C LEU A 258 -8.16 -6.05 12.00
N ALA A 259 -8.30 -5.98 10.67
CA ALA A 259 -9.09 -4.94 10.02
C ALA A 259 -10.57 -4.97 10.44
N VAL A 260 -11.18 -6.16 10.48
CA VAL A 260 -12.57 -6.36 10.90
C VAL A 260 -12.76 -5.97 12.36
N ASN A 261 -11.89 -6.44 13.26
CA ASN A 261 -11.96 -6.09 14.67
C ASN A 261 -11.72 -4.59 14.90
N THR A 262 -10.84 -3.96 14.11
CA THR A 262 -10.61 -2.51 14.16
C THR A 262 -11.84 -1.72 13.73
N ALA A 263 -12.60 -2.22 12.76
CA ALA A 263 -13.83 -1.58 12.28
C ALA A 263 -15.01 -1.75 13.25
N ASP A 264 -15.16 -2.96 13.82
CA ASP A 264 -16.39 -3.36 14.49
C ASP A 264 -16.27 -3.41 16.02
N LYS A 265 -15.10 -3.75 16.56
CA LYS A 265 -14.91 -4.07 17.99
C LYS A 265 -14.07 -3.04 18.75
N TYR A 266 -12.95 -2.61 18.17
CA TYR A 266 -12.02 -1.74 18.85
C TYR A 266 -12.53 -0.29 18.81
N PRO A 267 -12.38 0.49 19.90
CA PRO A 267 -12.67 1.92 19.91
C PRO A 267 -11.58 2.71 19.17
N ALA A 268 -11.35 2.37 17.90
CA ALA A 268 -10.37 3.00 17.03
C ALA A 268 -11.05 3.83 15.92
N ASP A 269 -10.38 4.87 15.43
CA ASP A 269 -10.86 5.65 14.29
C ASP A 269 -11.03 4.75 13.05
N ALA A 270 -12.14 4.92 12.33
CA ALA A 270 -12.49 4.11 11.16
C ALA A 270 -11.40 4.09 10.07
N LYS A 271 -10.59 5.15 9.97
CA LYS A 271 -9.46 5.19 9.02
C LYS A 271 -8.39 4.15 9.34
N MET A 272 -8.25 3.72 10.59
CA MET A 272 -7.33 2.64 10.94
C MET A 272 -7.74 1.33 10.28
N ALA A 273 -9.04 1.01 10.30
CA ALA A 273 -9.55 -0.18 9.61
C ALA A 273 -9.27 -0.12 8.09
N ASP A 274 -9.45 1.05 7.47
CA ASP A 274 -9.12 1.26 6.05
C ASP A 274 -7.63 1.07 5.74
N LEU A 275 -6.74 1.48 6.64
CA LEU A 275 -5.29 1.30 6.49
C LEU A 275 -4.90 -0.18 6.63
N VAL A 276 -5.42 -0.88 7.65
CA VAL A 276 -5.17 -2.32 7.81
C VAL A 276 -5.74 -3.11 6.63
N ALA A 277 -6.91 -2.73 6.11
CA ALA A 277 -7.49 -3.35 4.92
C ALA A 277 -6.63 -3.17 3.66
N GLN A 278 -5.91 -2.04 3.53
CA GLN A 278 -4.94 -1.85 2.44
C GLN A 278 -3.74 -2.79 2.57
N VAL A 279 -3.24 -3.00 3.78
CA VAL A 279 -2.17 -3.98 4.04
C VAL A 279 -2.64 -5.40 3.69
N TYR A 280 -3.83 -5.78 4.14
CA TYR A 280 -4.45 -7.06 3.78
C TYR A 280 -4.57 -7.25 2.26
N ALA A 281 -4.98 -6.22 1.51
CA ALA A 281 -5.12 -6.31 0.06
C ALA A 281 -3.79 -6.65 -0.63
N LEU A 282 -2.67 -6.09 -0.16
CA LEU A 282 -1.34 -6.39 -0.68
C LEU A 282 -0.89 -7.82 -0.33
N LEU A 283 -1.15 -8.29 0.89
CA LEU A 283 -0.88 -9.68 1.28
C LEU A 283 -1.72 -10.67 0.47
N HIS A 284 -2.99 -10.35 0.24
CA HIS A 284 -3.87 -11.17 -0.59
C HIS A 284 -3.39 -11.19 -2.05
N GLN A 285 -2.90 -10.08 -2.57
CA GLN A 285 -2.28 -10.02 -3.91
C GLN A 285 -1.03 -10.91 -3.97
N ALA A 286 -0.20 -10.94 -2.93
CA ALA A 286 0.96 -11.84 -2.85
C ALA A 286 0.52 -13.31 -2.87
N SER A 287 -0.53 -13.67 -2.13
CA SER A 287 -1.14 -15.01 -2.18
C SER A 287 -1.66 -15.37 -3.59
N GLN A 288 -2.39 -14.46 -4.24
CA GLN A 288 -2.86 -14.67 -5.61
C GLN A 288 -1.71 -14.88 -6.59
N LYS A 289 -0.62 -14.11 -6.46
CA LYS A 289 0.57 -14.27 -7.29
C LYS A 289 1.25 -15.62 -7.04
N ALA A 290 1.27 -16.10 -5.79
CA ALA A 290 1.83 -17.40 -5.45
C ALA A 290 1.07 -18.57 -6.08
N GLN A 291 -0.21 -18.41 -6.44
CA GLN A 291 -1.02 -19.47 -7.08
C GLN A 291 -0.46 -19.92 -8.43
N GLU A 292 0.36 -19.09 -9.07
CA GLU A 292 1.02 -19.39 -10.34
C GLU A 292 2.21 -20.36 -10.17
N ILE A 293 2.83 -20.40 -8.98
CA ILE A 293 4.11 -21.09 -8.74
C ILE A 293 3.97 -22.60 -8.82
N GLY A 294 2.98 -23.19 -8.13
CA GLY A 294 2.73 -24.63 -8.15
C GLY A 294 2.49 -25.18 -9.58
N PRO A 295 1.53 -24.62 -10.33
CA PRO A 295 1.30 -24.99 -11.73
C PRO A 295 2.52 -24.75 -12.64
N LEU A 296 3.27 -23.67 -12.43
CA LEU A 296 4.51 -23.41 -13.17
C LEU A 296 5.56 -24.48 -12.89
N PHE A 297 5.76 -24.85 -11.62
CA PHE A 297 6.66 -25.93 -11.23
C PHE A 297 6.27 -27.24 -11.90
N ALA A 298 4.98 -27.60 -11.86
CA ALA A 298 4.48 -28.82 -12.46
C ALA A 298 4.65 -28.87 -13.98
N LYS A 299 4.45 -27.72 -14.64
CA LYS A 299 4.64 -27.60 -16.09
C LYS A 299 6.10 -27.77 -16.49
N VAL A 300 7.03 -27.15 -15.76
CA VAL A 300 8.46 -27.19 -16.12
C VAL A 300 9.08 -28.55 -15.76
N HIS A 301 8.61 -29.18 -14.69
CA HIS A 301 9.11 -30.49 -14.21
C HIS A 301 8.15 -31.64 -14.53
N GLU A 302 7.32 -31.51 -15.58
CA GLU A 302 6.29 -32.50 -15.93
C GLU A 302 6.87 -33.90 -16.06
N HIS A 303 7.99 -34.02 -16.77
CA HIS A 303 8.64 -35.29 -16.99
C HIS A 303 9.21 -35.90 -15.71
N ASP A 304 9.71 -35.08 -14.79
CA ASP A 304 10.24 -35.56 -13.50
C ASP A 304 9.09 -36.00 -12.61
N LEU A 305 8.04 -35.19 -12.49
CA LEU A 305 6.83 -35.53 -11.72
C LEU A 305 6.14 -36.77 -12.24
N ARG A 306 6.04 -36.94 -13.57
CA ARG A 306 5.45 -38.13 -14.18
C ARG A 306 6.18 -39.40 -13.80
N ARG A 307 7.50 -39.36 -13.58
CA ARG A 307 8.26 -40.52 -13.08
C ARG A 307 7.92 -40.89 -11.64
N TYR A 308 7.49 -39.93 -10.83
CA TYR A 308 7.02 -40.17 -9.45
C TYR A 308 5.57 -40.64 -9.42
N GLU A 309 4.70 -40.07 -10.26
CA GLU A 309 3.27 -40.41 -10.29
C GLU A 309 2.97 -41.70 -11.07
N GLU A 310 3.68 -41.93 -12.17
CA GLU A 310 3.58 -43.10 -13.04
C GLU A 310 4.97 -43.76 -13.19
N PRO A 311 5.53 -44.35 -12.11
CA PRO A 311 6.84 -44.97 -12.19
C PRO A 311 6.82 -46.12 -13.20
N ARG A 312 7.81 -46.15 -14.08
CA ARG A 312 7.94 -47.25 -15.06
C ARG A 312 8.26 -48.56 -14.33
N PRO A 313 7.97 -49.71 -14.94
CA PRO A 313 8.41 -51.00 -14.40
C PRO A 313 9.92 -50.99 -14.14
N GLY A 314 10.32 -51.20 -12.89
CA GLY A 314 11.74 -51.17 -12.49
C GLY A 314 12.33 -49.80 -12.15
N GLU A 315 11.53 -48.73 -12.06
CA GLU A 315 12.03 -47.37 -11.76
C GLU A 315 12.78 -47.28 -10.41
N HIS A 316 12.41 -48.11 -9.43
CA HIS A 316 13.09 -48.22 -8.14
C HIS A 316 14.56 -48.65 -8.24
N MET A 317 14.99 -49.27 -9.35
CA MET A 317 16.40 -49.61 -9.60
C MET A 317 17.27 -48.38 -9.92
N TRP A 318 16.65 -47.24 -10.26
CA TRP A 318 17.34 -46.00 -10.61
C TRP A 318 17.56 -45.07 -9.42
N ASN A 319 17.32 -45.53 -8.18
CA ASN A 319 17.50 -44.78 -6.93
C ASN A 319 16.79 -43.40 -6.85
N ILE A 320 15.80 -43.15 -7.72
CA ILE A 320 15.02 -41.90 -7.67
C ILE A 320 13.86 -41.95 -6.69
N LEU A 321 13.50 -43.14 -6.20
CA LEU A 321 12.50 -43.33 -5.15
C LEU A 321 13.19 -43.96 -3.94
N GLU A 322 13.50 -43.16 -2.91
CA GLU A 322 13.83 -43.74 -1.62
C GLU A 322 12.60 -44.48 -1.09
N ARG A 323 12.78 -45.78 -0.82
CA ARG A 323 11.75 -46.59 -0.16
C ARG A 323 11.61 -46.06 1.26
N ARG A 324 10.42 -45.58 1.64
CA ARG A 324 10.14 -45.23 3.04
C ARG A 324 10.31 -46.46 3.92
N GLN A 325 10.65 -46.29 5.20
CA GLN A 325 10.72 -47.40 6.17
C GLN A 325 9.44 -48.25 6.18
N ASP A 326 8.30 -47.63 5.87
CA ASP A 326 6.95 -48.18 5.82
C ASP A 326 6.68 -49.07 4.58
N GLY A 327 7.63 -49.15 3.64
CA GLY A 327 7.51 -49.94 2.40
C GLY A 327 6.63 -49.33 1.30
N GLY A 328 6.03 -48.15 1.53
CA GLY A 328 5.23 -47.42 0.56
C GLY A 328 6.04 -46.46 -0.34
N PHE A 329 5.43 -46.07 -1.47
CA PHE A 329 6.01 -45.15 -2.48
C PHE A 329 5.39 -43.74 -2.47
N ASP A 330 4.35 -43.46 -1.68
CA ASP A 330 3.59 -42.20 -1.72
C ASP A 330 4.33 -41.03 -1.03
N GLN A 331 5.23 -40.37 -1.73
CA GLN A 331 6.14 -39.38 -1.13
C GLN A 331 5.54 -37.96 -0.95
N ARG A 332 4.21 -37.82 -0.99
CA ARG A 332 3.54 -36.53 -0.77
C ARG A 332 3.66 -36.10 0.69
N GLN A 333 4.39 -35.02 0.94
CA GLN A 333 4.46 -34.37 2.25
C GLN A 333 3.64 -33.08 2.25
N PRO A 334 3.03 -32.68 3.38
CA PRO A 334 2.45 -31.35 3.50
C PRO A 334 3.55 -30.28 3.55
N SER A 335 3.24 -29.07 3.10
CA SER A 335 4.16 -27.93 3.23
C SER A 335 4.41 -27.60 4.70
N ARG A 336 5.69 -27.50 5.06
CA ARG A 336 6.11 -27.03 6.38
C ARG A 336 5.75 -25.57 6.58
N PHE A 337 5.85 -24.75 5.53
CA PHE A 337 5.42 -23.35 5.57
C PHE A 337 3.92 -23.23 5.89
N VAL A 338 3.05 -23.98 5.20
CA VAL A 338 1.61 -23.98 5.47
C VAL A 338 1.30 -24.41 6.90
N ALA A 339 1.92 -25.49 7.36
CA ALA A 339 1.67 -26.03 8.69
C ALA A 339 1.87 -24.98 9.80
N VAL A 340 2.92 -24.15 9.69
CA VAL A 340 3.21 -23.11 10.68
C VAL A 340 2.43 -21.82 10.41
N ALA A 341 2.18 -21.47 9.14
CA ALA A 341 1.42 -20.27 8.79
C ALA A 341 -0.07 -20.38 9.17
N GLN A 342 -0.65 -21.58 9.16
CA GLN A 342 -2.02 -21.83 9.63
C GLN A 342 -2.18 -21.51 11.12
N ASP A 343 -1.15 -21.73 11.93
CA ASP A 343 -1.18 -21.40 13.36
C ASP A 343 -1.33 -19.89 13.58
N VAL A 344 -0.74 -19.05 12.71
CA VAL A 344 -0.88 -17.59 12.77
C VAL A 344 -2.36 -17.18 12.72
N ALA A 345 -3.10 -17.65 11.71
CA ALA A 345 -4.52 -17.36 11.58
C ALA A 345 -5.34 -17.92 12.75
N HIS A 346 -4.96 -19.12 13.22
CA HIS A 346 -5.67 -19.81 14.29
C HIS A 346 -5.54 -19.12 15.65
N VAL A 347 -4.32 -18.69 16.00
CA VAL A 347 -4.04 -17.94 17.22
C VAL A 347 -4.72 -16.58 17.16
N TYR A 348 -4.61 -15.89 16.02
CA TYR A 348 -5.20 -14.56 15.84
C TYR A 348 -6.74 -14.58 15.91
N ALA A 349 -7.39 -15.64 15.42
CA ALA A 349 -8.85 -15.79 15.47
C ALA A 349 -9.41 -15.85 16.90
N ARG A 350 -8.59 -16.24 17.87
CA ARG A 350 -8.95 -16.36 19.29
C ARG A 350 -8.40 -15.21 20.12
N TYR A 351 -7.55 -14.37 19.54
CA TYR A 351 -6.94 -13.27 20.23
C TYR A 351 -7.98 -12.16 20.45
N GLU A 352 -8.15 -11.78 21.71
CA GLU A 352 -9.03 -10.70 22.14
C GLU A 352 -8.24 -9.76 23.06
N PRO A 353 -7.79 -8.60 22.57
CA PRO A 353 -7.04 -7.67 23.37
C PRO A 353 -7.93 -7.03 24.44
N GLY A 354 -7.45 -7.02 25.68
CA GLY A 354 -8.16 -6.41 26.81
C GLY A 354 -8.04 -4.89 26.87
N HIS A 355 -7.01 -4.32 26.23
CA HIS A 355 -6.66 -2.90 26.32
C HIS A 355 -6.11 -2.36 25.00
N MET A 356 -6.26 -1.06 24.76
CA MET A 356 -5.83 -0.41 23.51
C MET A 356 -4.30 -0.38 23.31
N ASN A 357 -3.51 -0.54 24.36
CA ASN A 357 -2.06 -0.70 24.27
C ASN A 357 -1.68 -2.02 23.56
N GLN A 358 -2.45 -3.10 23.75
CA GLN A 358 -2.25 -4.37 23.05
C GLN A 358 -2.63 -4.25 21.57
N VAL A 359 -3.70 -3.50 21.25
CA VAL A 359 -4.07 -3.19 19.87
C VAL A 359 -3.00 -2.33 19.18
N ALA A 360 -2.44 -1.36 19.90
CA ALA A 360 -1.35 -0.53 19.39
C ALA A 360 -0.07 -1.36 19.14
N ALA A 361 0.24 -2.30 20.03
CA ALA A 361 1.32 -3.25 19.82
C ALA A 361 1.11 -4.08 18.54
N GLU A 362 -0.12 -4.51 18.22
CA GLU A 362 -0.40 -5.15 16.93
C GLU A 362 -0.09 -4.25 15.73
N TYR A 363 -0.53 -2.98 15.75
CA TYR A 363 -0.23 -2.06 14.64
C TYR A 363 1.27 -1.81 14.45
N GLU A 364 2.03 -1.82 15.55
CA GLU A 364 3.49 -1.70 15.52
C GLU A 364 4.18 -2.98 15.05
N GLY A 365 3.65 -4.15 15.40
CA GLY A 365 4.24 -5.44 15.05
C GLY A 365 3.84 -5.98 13.68
N VAL A 366 2.74 -5.52 13.06
CA VAL A 366 2.32 -5.96 11.71
C VAL A 366 3.44 -5.84 10.66
N PRO A 367 4.19 -4.71 10.54
CA PRO A 367 5.29 -4.60 9.59
C PRO A 367 6.35 -5.69 9.79
N ALA A 368 6.84 -5.84 11.02
CA ALA A 368 7.85 -6.84 11.37
C ALA A 368 7.33 -8.27 11.14
N GLY A 369 6.05 -8.52 11.43
CA GLY A 369 5.45 -9.82 11.18
C GLY A 369 5.35 -10.17 9.70
N ILE A 370 5.04 -9.19 8.84
CA ILE A 370 5.08 -9.38 7.38
C ILE A 370 6.52 -9.63 6.90
N GLU A 371 7.50 -8.91 7.46
CA GLU A 371 8.92 -9.13 7.16
C GLU A 371 9.39 -10.54 7.55
N ASN A 372 8.89 -11.11 8.64
CA ASN A 372 9.18 -12.50 9.02
C ASN A 372 8.66 -13.51 7.99
N VAL A 373 7.44 -13.32 7.50
CA VAL A 373 6.88 -14.15 6.42
C VAL A 373 7.70 -13.95 5.13
N ALA A 374 8.04 -12.71 4.78
CA ALA A 374 8.87 -12.39 3.62
C ALA A 374 10.25 -13.06 3.72
N ALA A 375 10.86 -13.09 4.90
CA ALA A 375 12.13 -13.77 5.12
C ALA A 375 12.06 -15.28 4.86
N ALA A 376 10.97 -15.96 5.23
CA ALA A 376 10.75 -17.37 4.91
C ALA A 376 10.66 -17.59 3.37
N ILE A 377 9.92 -16.73 2.67
CA ILE A 377 9.81 -16.78 1.20
C ILE A 377 11.16 -16.51 0.52
N ASN A 378 11.92 -15.52 1.01
CA ASN A 378 13.25 -15.23 0.50
C ASN A 378 14.22 -16.40 0.72
N LEU A 379 14.15 -17.06 1.88
CA LEU A 379 14.95 -18.27 2.13
C LEU A 379 14.60 -19.40 1.14
N LEU A 380 13.32 -19.60 0.84
CA LEU A 380 12.90 -20.53 -0.21
C LEU A 380 13.49 -20.11 -1.56
N GLN A 381 13.34 -18.85 -1.95
CA GLN A 381 13.86 -18.33 -3.21
C GLN A 381 15.37 -18.56 -3.36
N VAL A 382 16.16 -18.20 -2.33
CA VAL A 382 17.62 -18.37 -2.33
C VAL A 382 17.98 -19.85 -2.45
N ARG A 383 17.32 -20.72 -1.70
CA ARG A 383 17.58 -22.17 -1.79
C ARG A 383 17.17 -22.75 -3.14
N SER A 384 16.07 -22.28 -3.72
CA SER A 384 15.62 -22.64 -5.07
C SER A 384 16.62 -22.20 -6.14
N ASN A 385 17.29 -21.06 -5.95
CA ASN A 385 18.31 -20.58 -6.88
C ASN A 385 19.65 -21.33 -6.73
N ASP A 386 20.05 -21.62 -5.49
CA ASP A 386 21.43 -22.04 -5.20
C ASP A 386 21.58 -23.56 -5.02
N ARG A 387 20.55 -24.24 -4.49
CA ARG A 387 20.63 -25.64 -4.05
C ARG A 387 19.72 -26.57 -4.83
N TYR A 388 18.49 -26.16 -5.12
CA TYR A 388 17.51 -27.06 -5.73
C TYR A 388 17.67 -27.13 -7.25
N PRO A 389 17.54 -28.31 -7.87
CA PRO A 389 17.55 -28.45 -9.33
C PRO A 389 16.21 -28.00 -9.93
N VAL A 390 15.88 -26.71 -9.80
CA VAL A 390 14.65 -26.12 -10.34
C VAL A 390 14.95 -25.08 -11.41
N ASP A 391 14.01 -24.90 -12.33
CA ASP A 391 14.11 -23.88 -13.36
C ASP A 391 14.04 -22.45 -12.78
N LYS A 392 14.81 -21.55 -13.40
CA LYS A 392 14.93 -20.16 -12.98
C LYS A 392 13.60 -19.40 -13.02
N ALA A 393 12.67 -19.77 -13.91
CA ALA A 393 11.36 -19.14 -13.96
C ALA A 393 10.58 -19.28 -12.65
N ILE A 394 10.79 -20.36 -11.89
CA ILE A 394 10.18 -20.57 -10.58
C ILE A 394 10.81 -19.64 -9.54
N VAL A 395 12.14 -19.50 -9.58
CA VAL A 395 12.88 -18.57 -8.70
C VAL A 395 12.41 -17.14 -8.91
N ASP A 396 12.27 -16.71 -10.17
CA ASP A 396 11.77 -15.38 -10.53
C ASP A 396 10.32 -15.17 -10.05
N ALA A 397 9.45 -16.18 -10.18
CA ALA A 397 8.08 -16.12 -9.68
C ALA A 397 8.00 -16.00 -8.14
N ILE A 398 8.88 -16.69 -7.41
CA ILE A 398 8.97 -16.55 -5.93
C ILE A 398 9.49 -15.15 -5.58
N ALA A 399 10.43 -14.60 -6.35
CA ALA A 399 10.95 -13.25 -6.15
C ALA A 399 9.84 -12.20 -6.26
N ASP A 400 8.94 -12.32 -7.25
CA ASP A 400 7.79 -11.43 -7.42
C ASP A 400 6.88 -11.44 -6.18
N VAL A 401 6.62 -12.62 -5.60
CA VAL A 401 5.84 -12.76 -4.36
C VAL A 401 6.54 -12.05 -3.20
N HIS A 402 7.85 -12.25 -3.05
CA HIS A 402 8.64 -11.57 -2.01
C HIS A 402 8.56 -10.04 -2.14
N GLN A 403 8.64 -9.48 -3.36
CA GLN A 403 8.52 -8.04 -3.57
C GLN A 403 7.14 -7.50 -3.15
N LEU A 404 6.06 -8.25 -3.40
CA LEU A 404 4.73 -7.88 -2.93
C LEU A 404 4.61 -7.90 -1.40
N LEU A 405 5.26 -8.85 -0.73
CA LEU A 405 5.32 -8.87 0.74
C LEU A 405 6.08 -7.68 1.31
N MET A 406 7.20 -7.28 0.69
CA MET A 406 7.93 -6.07 1.10
C MET A 406 7.11 -4.80 0.87
N ALA A 407 6.31 -4.73 -0.19
CA ALA A 407 5.36 -3.65 -0.40
C ALA A 407 4.27 -3.61 0.69
N ALA A 408 3.76 -4.77 1.10
CA ALA A 408 2.81 -4.88 2.20
C ALA A 408 3.42 -4.44 3.55
N ALA A 409 4.64 -4.88 3.85
CA ALA A 409 5.38 -4.45 5.04
C ALA A 409 5.58 -2.93 5.07
N SER A 410 6.00 -2.34 3.93
CA SER A 410 6.15 -0.89 3.80
C SER A 410 4.83 -0.14 4.00
N ALA A 411 3.70 -0.65 3.47
CA ALA A 411 2.39 -0.06 3.73
C ALA A 411 1.98 -0.16 5.21
N ALA A 412 2.36 -1.24 5.89
CA ALA A 412 2.07 -1.44 7.30
C ALA A 412 2.85 -0.47 8.22
N GLN A 413 4.01 0.03 7.80
CA GLN A 413 4.81 0.98 8.59
C GLN A 413 4.04 2.28 8.91
N GLU A 414 3.01 2.60 8.12
CA GLU A 414 2.14 3.76 8.35
C GLU A 414 1.09 3.52 9.44
N LEU A 415 0.84 2.28 9.89
CA LEU A 415 -0.23 1.97 10.85
C LEU A 415 -0.01 2.66 12.19
N MET A 416 1.11 2.41 12.86
CA MET A 416 1.39 2.98 14.19
C MET A 416 1.48 4.53 14.17
N PRO A 417 2.18 5.18 13.21
CA PRO A 417 2.15 6.64 13.09
C PRO A 417 0.74 7.22 12.90
N ASN A 418 -0.11 6.57 12.10
CA ASN A 418 -1.50 7.00 11.92
C ASN A 418 -2.33 6.78 13.18
N PHE A 419 -2.15 5.65 13.86
CA PHE A 419 -2.81 5.37 15.14
C PHE A 419 -2.50 6.46 16.16
N ARG A 420 -1.21 6.80 16.34
CA ARG A 420 -0.77 7.86 17.26
C ARG A 420 -1.34 9.23 16.90
N ARG A 421 -1.41 9.55 15.62
CA ARG A 421 -1.98 10.83 15.15
C ARG A 421 -3.48 10.93 15.39
N LEU A 422 -4.21 9.86 15.10
CA LEU A 422 -5.68 9.83 15.21
C LEU A 422 -6.14 9.79 16.67
N HIS A 423 -5.37 9.14 17.55
CA HIS A 423 -5.70 8.96 18.97
C HIS A 423 -4.79 9.79 19.90
N ALA A 424 -4.14 10.84 19.39
CA ALA A 424 -3.24 11.68 20.18
C ALA A 424 -3.86 12.20 21.50
N PRO A 425 -5.14 12.62 21.55
CA PRO A 425 -5.77 13.04 22.80
C PRO A 425 -5.87 11.91 23.84
N ASP A 426 -6.12 10.67 23.43
CA ASP A 426 -6.30 9.53 24.33
C ASP A 426 -4.95 8.98 24.77
N ILE A 427 -4.00 8.92 23.84
CA ILE A 427 -2.60 8.54 24.11
C ILE A 427 -1.95 9.53 25.09
N SER A 428 -2.16 10.84 24.91
CA SER A 428 -1.59 11.85 25.82
C SER A 428 -2.12 11.73 27.26
N ARG A 429 -3.34 11.22 27.45
CA ARG A 429 -3.88 10.94 28.79
C ARG A 429 -3.24 9.71 29.42
N HIS A 430 -2.94 8.69 28.61
CA HIS A 430 -2.22 7.50 29.08
C HIS A 430 -0.74 7.77 29.36
N GLU A 431 -0.05 8.54 28.52
CA GLU A 431 1.38 8.82 28.66
C GLU A 431 1.69 9.95 29.67
N ALA A 432 0.73 10.86 29.89
CA ALA A 432 0.86 11.97 30.83
C ALA A 432 -0.47 12.21 31.59
N PRO A 433 -0.85 11.30 32.51
CA PRO A 433 -2.10 11.42 33.26
C PRO A 433 -2.09 12.72 34.10
N ARG A 434 -3.18 13.48 34.06
CA ARG A 434 -3.20 14.87 34.59
C ARG A 434 -2.88 14.95 36.08
N ASN A 435 -3.34 13.95 36.83
CA ASN A 435 -3.19 13.86 38.28
C ASN A 435 -2.69 12.46 38.72
N GLY A 436 -1.95 11.75 37.86
CA GLY A 436 -1.51 10.36 38.09
C GLY A 436 -2.54 9.30 37.64
N GLU A 437 -2.08 8.06 37.51
CA GLU A 437 -2.88 6.94 36.97
C GLU A 437 -4.15 6.65 37.78
N GLU A 438 -4.06 6.71 39.11
CA GLU A 438 -5.21 6.51 40.00
C GLU A 438 -6.33 7.52 39.76
N ALA A 439 -6.00 8.77 39.43
CA ALA A 439 -6.98 9.83 39.21
C ALA A 439 -7.66 9.74 37.83
N GLU A 440 -6.95 9.24 36.82
CA GLU A 440 -7.56 8.93 35.51
C GLU A 440 -8.41 7.65 35.59
N GLY A 441 -8.02 6.65 36.39
CA GLY A 441 -8.82 5.44 36.64
C GLY A 441 -10.10 5.64 37.47
N MET A 442 -10.31 6.82 38.06
CA MET A 442 -11.59 7.22 38.68
C MET A 442 -12.64 7.65 37.66
N TRP A 443 -12.23 7.89 36.41
CA TRP A 443 -13.14 7.98 35.28
C TRP A 443 -13.31 6.55 34.75
N ASP A 444 -14.54 6.06 34.59
CA ASP A 444 -14.81 4.78 33.91
C ASP A 444 -14.41 4.89 32.42
N VAL A 445 -13.10 4.86 32.13
CA VAL A 445 -12.50 4.86 30.79
C VAL A 445 -12.08 3.45 30.41
#